data_AF-A0A9P9ELC3-F1
#
_entry.id   AF-A0A9P9ELC3-F1
#
_cell.length_a   1.000
_cell.length_b   1.000
_cell.length_c   1.000
_cell.angle_alpha   90.00
_cell.angle_beta   90.00
_cell.angle_gamma   90.00
#
_symmetry.space_group_name_H-M   'P 1'
#
loop_
_entity.id
_entity.type
_entity.pdbx_description
1 polymer ?
#
loop_
_entity_poly.entity_id
_entity_poly.type
_entity_poly.pdbx_seq_one_letter_code
_entity_poly.pdbx_strand_id
1 'polypeptide(L)'
;MLAKVFSIVLFFSLAAADLHDSCTCHNGDSYNWRMTTNACTVYNDASYKWGGASYDTPSGRCTQQSAEDQIAGKEWEAACKEIAKTGFQCADGVGTCYANPKDVRGRC
;
A
#
# COMPACT_ATOMS: atom_id res chain seq x y z
N MET A 1 -14.44 38.01 36.75
CA MET A 1 -13.62 36.89 36.26
C MET A 1 -14.18 36.48 34.90
N LEU A 2 -13.52 36.80 33.78
CA LEU A 2 -14.00 36.46 32.44
C LEU A 2 -13.64 35.00 32.13
N ALA A 3 -14.66 34.19 31.87
CA ALA A 3 -14.50 32.80 31.42
C ALA A 3 -13.91 32.79 30.01
N LYS A 4 -12.71 32.23 29.86
CA LYS A 4 -12.09 31.97 28.56
C LYS A 4 -12.78 30.77 27.93
N VAL A 5 -13.54 31.00 26.87
CA VAL A 5 -14.09 29.92 26.03
C VAL A 5 -12.92 29.29 25.27
N PHE A 6 -12.63 28.03 25.59
CA PHE A 6 -11.70 27.20 24.82
C PHE A 6 -12.37 26.79 23.51
N SER A 7 -12.00 27.43 22.40
CA SER A 7 -12.29 26.89 21.07
C SER A 7 -11.31 25.76 20.77
N ILE A 8 -11.77 24.52 20.87
CA ILE A 8 -11.05 23.36 20.36
C ILE A 8 -11.37 23.25 18.86
N VAL A 9 -10.42 23.64 18.01
CA VAL A 9 -10.46 23.36 16.59
C VAL A 9 -9.99 21.91 16.40
N LEU A 10 -10.91 21.02 16.05
CA LEU A 10 -10.62 19.63 15.66
C LEU A 10 -9.90 19.62 14.31
N PHE A 11 -8.57 19.49 14.32
CA PHE A 11 -7.79 19.13 13.13
C PHE A 11 -7.81 17.61 12.95
N PHE A 12 -8.72 17.10 12.12
CA PHE A 12 -8.83 15.65 11.83
C PHE A 12 -8.68 15.26 10.34
N SER A 13 -8.25 16.16 9.45
CA SER A 13 -8.55 15.99 8.02
C SER A 13 -7.36 15.74 7.07
N LEU A 14 -6.15 15.38 7.52
CA LEU A 14 -5.02 15.19 6.59
C LEU A 14 -4.70 13.73 6.21
N ALA A 15 -5.22 12.72 6.92
CA ALA A 15 -4.88 11.33 6.64
C ALA A 15 -5.76 10.65 5.58
N ALA A 16 -6.94 11.21 5.26
CA ALA A 16 -7.89 10.59 4.34
C ALA A 16 -7.62 10.88 2.85
N ALA A 17 -6.71 11.79 2.52
CA ALA A 17 -6.50 12.24 1.14
C ALA A 17 -5.69 11.27 0.26
N ASP A 18 -5.08 10.23 0.85
CA ASP A 18 -4.25 9.23 0.16
C ASP A 18 -4.78 7.81 0.41
N LEU A 19 -6.11 7.67 0.36
CA LEU A 19 -6.83 6.41 0.50
C LEU A 19 -7.41 6.01 -0.86
N HIS A 20 -7.24 4.73 -1.22
CA HIS A 20 -7.48 4.23 -2.57
C HIS A 20 -8.18 2.87 -2.55
N ASP A 21 -8.94 2.58 -3.60
CA ASP A 21 -9.66 1.30 -3.72
C ASP A 21 -8.77 0.20 -4.34
N SER A 22 -7.69 0.59 -5.04
CA SER A 22 -6.78 -0.37 -5.67
C SER A 22 -5.38 0.18 -5.94
N CYS A 23 -4.36 -0.66 -5.76
CA CYS A 23 -2.97 -0.30 -5.98
C CYS A 23 -2.13 -1.43 -6.61
N THR A 24 -0.97 -1.07 -7.17
CA THR A 24 0.04 -1.97 -7.74
C THR A 24 1.45 -1.59 -7.29
N CYS A 25 2.39 -2.53 -7.38
CA CYS A 25 3.82 -2.25 -7.24
C CYS A 25 4.48 -2.14 -8.62
N HIS A 26 5.35 -1.14 -8.76
CA HIS A 26 6.18 -0.92 -9.94
C HIS A 26 7.66 -0.98 -9.58
N ASN A 27 8.49 -1.51 -10.48
CA ASN A 27 9.94 -1.42 -10.43
C ASN A 27 10.42 -0.59 -11.63
N GLY A 28 10.83 0.65 -11.36
CA GLY A 28 10.92 1.70 -12.38
C GLY A 28 9.53 2.04 -12.93
N ASP A 29 9.41 2.08 -14.25
CA ASP A 29 8.12 2.32 -14.93
C ASP A 29 7.32 1.04 -15.16
N SER A 30 7.94 -0.13 -14.99
CA SER A 30 7.29 -1.41 -15.26
C SER A 30 6.48 -1.90 -14.07
N TYR A 31 5.24 -2.29 -14.34
CA TYR A 31 4.41 -3.04 -13.41
C TYR A 31 5.10 -4.35 -13.00
N ASN A 32 5.01 -4.72 -11.72
CA ASN A 32 5.54 -5.97 -11.19
C ASN A 32 4.47 -6.71 -10.38
N TRP A 33 3.84 -7.72 -11.00
CA TRP A 33 2.77 -8.51 -10.38
C TRP A 33 3.24 -9.36 -9.19
N ARG A 34 4.49 -9.83 -9.24
CA ARG A 34 5.08 -10.66 -8.18
C ARG A 34 5.27 -9.85 -6.91
N MET A 35 5.71 -8.60 -7.07
CA MET A 35 5.76 -7.65 -5.97
C MET A 35 4.37 -7.26 -5.49
N THR A 36 3.44 -6.98 -6.42
CA THR A 36 2.06 -6.59 -6.07
C THR A 36 1.37 -7.64 -5.21
N THR A 37 1.44 -8.91 -5.61
CA THR A 37 0.81 -10.02 -4.88
C THR A 37 1.37 -10.15 -3.46
N ASN A 38 2.70 -10.09 -3.32
CA ASN A 38 3.34 -10.21 -2.01
C ASN A 38 3.11 -8.96 -1.13
N ALA A 39 3.07 -7.77 -1.75
CA ALA A 39 2.79 -6.52 -1.03
C ALA A 39 1.35 -6.48 -0.48
N CYS A 40 0.39 -7.11 -1.16
CA CYS A 40 -0.95 -7.35 -0.61
C CYS A 40 -0.89 -8.05 0.75
N THR A 41 -0.12 -9.14 0.85
CA THR A 41 0.06 -9.89 2.09
C THR A 41 0.74 -9.02 3.15
N VAL A 42 1.84 -8.36 2.82
CA VAL A 42 2.57 -7.47 3.76
C VAL A 42 1.68 -6.35 4.27
N TYR A 43 0.88 -5.72 3.39
CA TYR A 43 -0.04 -4.66 3.78
C TYR A 43 -1.11 -5.16 4.76
N ASN A 44 -1.67 -6.36 4.53
CA ASN A 44 -2.67 -6.96 5.41
C ASN A 44 -2.08 -7.37 6.77
N ASP A 45 -0.87 -7.94 6.78
CA ASP A 45 -0.20 -8.36 8.01
C ASP A 45 0.06 -7.18 8.95
N ALA A 46 0.25 -5.98 8.40
CA ALA A 46 0.40 -4.76 9.18
C ALA A 46 -0.90 -4.29 9.88
N SER A 47 -2.07 -4.85 9.52
CA SER A 47 -3.36 -4.61 10.18
C SER A 47 -3.71 -3.13 10.34
N TYR A 48 -3.55 -2.35 9.27
CA TYR A 48 -3.84 -0.91 9.30
C TYR A 48 -5.32 -0.64 9.58
N LYS A 49 -5.60 0.48 10.25
CA LYS A 49 -6.98 0.92 10.58
C LYS A 49 -7.87 1.21 9.36
N TRP A 50 -7.28 1.27 8.18
CA TRP A 50 -7.97 1.58 6.92
C TRP A 50 -8.58 0.33 6.28
N GLY A 51 -8.26 -0.87 6.76
CA GLY A 51 -8.76 -2.12 6.19
C GLY A 51 -7.70 -2.93 5.47
N GLY A 52 -8.14 -3.93 4.71
CA GLY A 52 -7.28 -4.85 3.98
C GLY A 52 -7.35 -4.70 2.45
N ALA A 53 -6.40 -5.34 1.78
CA ALA A 53 -6.37 -5.51 0.33
C ALA A 53 -6.41 -7.00 -0.05
N SER A 54 -7.08 -7.37 -1.14
CA SER A 54 -7.02 -8.69 -1.76
C SER A 54 -6.45 -8.57 -3.16
N TYR A 55 -5.61 -9.54 -3.55
CA TYR A 55 -5.09 -9.57 -4.91
C TYR A 55 -6.18 -10.04 -5.87
N ASP A 56 -6.62 -9.15 -6.75
CA ASP A 56 -7.56 -9.44 -7.83
C ASP A 56 -6.80 -9.91 -9.07
N THR A 57 -6.84 -11.22 -9.32
CA THR A 57 -6.11 -11.85 -10.43
C THR A 57 -6.52 -11.30 -11.81
N PRO A 58 -7.81 -11.08 -12.12
CA PRO A 58 -8.24 -10.45 -13.38
C PRO A 58 -7.60 -9.08 -13.67
N SER A 59 -7.55 -8.17 -12.70
CA SER A 59 -6.95 -6.84 -12.90
C SER A 59 -5.44 -6.82 -12.68
N GLY A 60 -4.89 -7.80 -11.97
CA GLY A 60 -3.51 -7.79 -11.50
C GLY A 60 -3.25 -6.72 -10.43
N ARG A 61 -4.29 -6.31 -9.68
CA ARG A 61 -4.18 -5.26 -8.67
C ARG A 61 -4.47 -5.81 -7.29
N CYS A 62 -3.97 -5.13 -6.27
CA CYS A 62 -4.49 -5.27 -4.93
C CYS A 62 -5.66 -4.32 -4.75
N THR A 63 -6.86 -4.85 -4.52
CA THR A 63 -8.09 -4.08 -4.35
C THR A 63 -8.57 -4.16 -2.91
N GLN A 64 -9.33 -3.19 -2.42
CA GLN A 64 -9.98 -3.27 -1.11
C GLN A 64 -10.73 -4.61 -0.92
N GLN A 65 -10.70 -5.20 0.29
CA GLN A 65 -11.39 -6.48 0.56
C GLN A 65 -12.90 -6.31 0.74
N SER A 66 -13.33 -5.18 1.28
CA SER A 66 -14.74 -4.79 1.39
C SER A 66 -14.95 -3.34 0.92
N ALA A 67 -16.20 -2.88 0.90
CA ALA A 67 -16.54 -1.50 0.49
C ALA A 67 -16.13 -0.44 1.52
N GLU A 68 -15.84 -0.87 2.75
CA GLU A 68 -15.42 -0.02 3.87
C GLU A 68 -13.89 0.04 4.01
N ASP A 69 -13.19 -0.90 3.39
CA ASP A 69 -11.73 -0.97 3.38
C ASP A 69 -11.14 0.03 2.38
N GLN A 70 -9.98 0.57 2.69
CA GLN A 70 -9.19 1.44 1.83
C GLN A 70 -7.70 1.13 1.96
N ILE A 71 -6.98 1.39 0.88
CA ILE A 71 -5.53 1.20 0.80
C ILE A 71 -4.86 2.56 0.94
N ALA A 72 -4.07 2.74 2.00
CA ALA A 72 -3.32 3.97 2.20
C ALA A 72 -2.04 3.95 1.34
N GLY A 73 -1.87 4.98 0.50
CA GLY A 73 -0.84 5.01 -0.55
C GLY A 73 0.59 4.94 -0.02
N LYS A 74 0.88 5.63 1.09
CA LYS A 74 2.21 5.58 1.75
C LYS A 74 2.54 4.20 2.30
N GLU A 75 1.59 3.59 3.00
CA GLU A 75 1.70 2.25 3.57
C GLU A 75 1.82 1.19 2.47
N TRP A 76 1.09 1.38 1.37
CA TRP A 76 1.23 0.54 0.17
C TRP A 76 2.62 0.67 -0.47
N GLU A 77 3.14 1.89 -0.65
CA GLU A 77 4.51 2.09 -1.16
C GLU A 77 5.54 1.44 -0.23
N ALA A 78 5.35 1.51 1.08
CA ALA A 78 6.20 0.85 2.06
C ALA A 78 6.18 -0.67 1.88
N ALA A 79 5.01 -1.28 1.72
CA ALA A 79 4.87 -2.72 1.44
C ALA A 79 5.59 -3.13 0.14
N CYS A 80 5.43 -2.36 -0.94
CA CYS A 80 6.18 -2.61 -2.19
C CYS A 80 7.70 -2.55 -1.98
N LYS A 81 8.18 -1.55 -1.23
CA LYS A 81 9.61 -1.37 -0.93
C LYS A 81 10.15 -2.43 0.03
N GLU A 82 9.30 -3.00 0.87
CA GLU A 82 9.66 -4.12 1.72
C GLU A 82 9.92 -5.37 0.88
N ILE A 83 8.99 -5.72 -0.03
CA ILE A 83 9.19 -6.84 -0.96
C ILE A 83 10.42 -6.66 -1.85
N ALA A 84 10.74 -5.42 -2.23
CA ALA A 84 11.97 -5.13 -2.97
C ALA A 84 13.23 -5.57 -2.21
N LYS A 85 13.22 -5.47 -0.88
CA LYS A 85 14.35 -5.81 0.01
C LYS A 85 14.33 -7.27 0.45
N THR A 86 13.16 -7.81 0.80
CA THR A 86 13.01 -9.18 1.31
C THR A 86 13.01 -10.21 0.18
N GLY A 87 12.69 -9.77 -1.03
CA GLY A 87 12.76 -10.56 -2.25
C GLY A 87 11.39 -11.02 -2.74
N PHE A 88 11.32 -11.30 -4.03
CA PHE A 88 10.16 -11.84 -4.72
C PHE A 88 10.62 -12.88 -5.75
N GLN A 89 9.70 -13.69 -6.26
CA GLN A 89 10.06 -14.70 -7.26
C GLN A 89 10.63 -14.04 -8.53
N CYS A 90 11.67 -14.65 -9.12
CA CYS A 90 12.22 -14.15 -10.39
C CYS A 90 11.27 -14.37 -11.58
N ALA A 91 11.50 -13.60 -12.66
CA ALA A 91 10.64 -13.61 -13.84
C ALA A 91 10.63 -14.95 -14.59
N ASP A 92 11.76 -15.64 -14.58
CA ASP A 92 11.98 -16.99 -15.10
C ASP A 92 11.43 -18.10 -14.20
N GLY A 93 10.89 -17.74 -13.02
CA GLY A 93 10.37 -18.67 -12.03
C GLY A 93 11.42 -19.33 -11.15
N VAL A 94 12.71 -18.99 -11.32
CA VAL A 94 13.82 -19.66 -10.64
C VAL A 94 14.48 -18.71 -9.63
N GLY A 95 14.32 -19.04 -8.34
CA GLY A 95 14.99 -18.32 -7.25
C GLY A 95 14.33 -17.00 -6.85
N THR A 96 15.09 -16.23 -6.06
CA THR A 96 14.65 -14.97 -5.44
C THR A 96 15.34 -13.79 -6.09
N CYS A 97 14.54 -12.84 -6.55
CA CYS A 97 14.95 -11.58 -7.12
C CYS A 97 14.73 -10.45 -6.12
N TYR A 98 15.55 -9.41 -6.23
CA TYR A 98 15.49 -8.20 -5.42
C TYR A 98 15.40 -6.99 -6.33
N ALA A 99 14.91 -5.87 -5.80
CA ALA A 99 14.86 -4.61 -6.53
C ALA A 99 15.43 -3.49 -5.65
N ASN A 100 16.01 -2.47 -6.28
CA ASN A 100 16.44 -1.28 -5.56
C ASN A 100 15.21 -0.53 -5.03
N PRO A 101 15.03 -0.35 -3.71
CA PRO A 101 13.83 0.29 -3.16
C PRO A 101 13.63 1.74 -3.62
N LYS A 102 14.70 2.40 -4.11
CA LYS A 102 14.60 3.76 -4.67
C LYS A 102 13.88 3.79 -6.03
N ASP A 103 13.90 2.69 -6.76
CA ASP A 103 13.26 2.55 -8.07
C ASP A 103 11.85 1.96 -7.95
N VAL A 104 11.48 1.49 -6.75
CA VAL A 104 10.19 0.90 -6.47
C VAL A 104 9.18 1.95 -6.02
N ARG A 105 7.98 1.89 -6.59
CA ARG A 105 6.84 2.76 -6.26
C ARG A 105 5.58 1.94 -6.07
N GLY A 106 4.78 2.34 -5.08
CA GLY A 106 3.36 2.00 -5.06
C GLY A 106 2.63 2.92 -6.04
N ARG A 107 1.73 2.37 -6.87
CA ARG A 107 0.85 3.15 -7.74
C ARG A 107 -0.60 2.81 -7.43
N CYS A 108 -1.28 3.79 -6.86
CA CYS A 108 -2.71 3.87 -6.71
C CYS A 108 -3.12 5.05 -7.62
#